data_AF-A0A484HJ66-F1
#
_entry.id   AF-A0A484HJ66-F1
#
_cell.length_a   1.000
_cell.length_b   1.000
_cell.length_c   1.000
_cell.angle_alpha   90.00
_cell.angle_beta   90.00
_cell.angle_gamma   90.00
#
_symmetry.space_group_name_H-M   'P 1'
#
loop_
_entity.id
_entity.type
_entity.pdbx_description
1 polymer ?
#
loop_
_entity_poly.entity_id
_entity_poly.type
_entity_poly.pdbx_seq_one_letter_code
_entity_poly.pdbx_strand_id
1 'polypeptide(L)'
;MIKINLTRRDRIELESFRRLASSKDSEKALMVLMSADRRSVSEISRLLRRHPHTVRDWLKRYKNKGLPGLSRKFSPGRPDEKRQKVKERIKEILADPPLSYGYVDNVWTVALIAFEIKKSLKLKVSGDTVKRALKNLGYSYKRPSKSPPAKAPSREEKVARINKMVEKIKSIAIQKDCEIFALDESHFSTEPYLVQGWFLKRWPPQDMLEFQKRKSHILWMLEFKNTKILLEEVSQGQQP
;
A
#
# COMPACT_ATOMS: atom_id res chain seq x y z
N MET A 1 40.20 -19.36 33.48
CA MET A 1 39.10 -20.26 33.04
C MET A 1 37.77 -19.60 33.40
N ILE A 2 36.79 -19.49 32.49
CA ILE A 2 35.47 -18.93 32.85
C ILE A 2 34.67 -20.03 33.53
N LYS A 3 34.48 -19.94 34.84
CA LYS A 3 33.64 -20.88 35.59
C LYS A 3 32.19 -20.39 35.57
N ILE A 4 31.27 -21.27 35.16
CA ILE A 4 29.82 -21.02 35.20
C ILE A 4 29.23 -21.95 36.26
N ASN A 5 28.46 -21.39 37.19
CA ASN A 5 27.62 -22.16 38.10
C ASN A 5 26.18 -21.99 37.62
N LEU A 6 25.48 -23.10 37.37
CA LEU A 6 24.11 -23.08 36.87
C LEU A 6 23.12 -23.26 38.02
N THR A 7 22.06 -22.46 38.00
CA THR A 7 20.88 -22.76 38.83
C THR A 7 20.12 -23.93 38.22
N ARG A 8 19.30 -24.62 39.03
CA ARG A 8 18.43 -25.72 38.55
C ARG A 8 17.51 -25.25 37.42
N ARG A 9 16.99 -24.02 37.53
CA ARG A 9 16.14 -23.38 36.51
C ARG A 9 16.90 -23.18 35.20
N ASP A 10 18.08 -22.56 35.25
CA ASP A 10 18.86 -22.30 34.04
C ASP A 10 19.29 -23.58 33.34
N ARG A 11 19.64 -24.62 34.10
CA ARG A 11 20.01 -25.93 33.53
C ARG A 11 18.84 -26.53 32.72
N ILE A 12 17.63 -26.53 33.27
CA ILE A 12 16.43 -27.01 32.57
C ILE A 12 16.17 -26.20 31.29
N GLU A 13 16.31 -24.88 31.35
CA GLU A 13 16.05 -24.01 30.20
C GLU A 13 17.10 -24.19 29.09
N LEU A 14 18.38 -24.29 29.45
CA LEU A 14 19.46 -24.62 28.51
C LEU A 14 19.27 -26.01 27.86
N GLU A 15 18.83 -27.00 28.62
CA GLU A 15 18.49 -28.33 28.09
C GLU A 15 17.29 -28.27 27.14
N SER A 16 16.30 -27.41 27.42
CA SER A 16 15.15 -27.21 26.52
C SER A 16 15.58 -26.64 25.16
N PHE A 17 16.54 -25.71 25.12
CA PHE A 17 17.10 -25.19 23.88
C PHE A 17 17.78 -26.26 23.04
N ARG A 18 18.26 -27.34 23.67
CA ARG A 18 18.89 -28.47 22.99
C ARG A 18 17.89 -29.50 22.44
N ARG A 19 16.69 -29.60 23.01
CA ARG A 19 15.64 -30.51 22.51
C ARG A 19 15.07 -30.06 21.16
N LEU A 20 15.10 -28.76 20.88
CA LEU A 20 14.66 -28.18 19.62
C LEU A 20 15.79 -28.27 18.58
N ALA A 21 15.69 -29.22 17.65
CA ALA A 21 16.69 -29.46 16.60
C ALA A 21 17.07 -28.21 15.77
N SER A 22 16.14 -27.25 15.64
CA SER A 22 16.34 -26.00 14.88
C SER A 22 16.54 -24.76 15.77
N SER A 23 16.78 -24.91 17.08
CA SER A 23 16.97 -23.74 17.95
C SER A 23 18.25 -23.00 17.61
N LYS A 24 18.11 -21.69 17.30
CA LYS A 24 19.23 -20.76 17.03
C LYS A 24 20.19 -20.63 18.22
N ASP A 25 19.77 -21.07 19.40
CA ASP A 25 20.50 -20.95 20.66
C ASP A 25 21.05 -22.29 21.18
N SER A 26 20.77 -23.41 20.50
CA SER A 26 21.17 -24.77 20.92
C SER A 26 22.68 -24.94 21.11
N GLU A 27 23.50 -24.53 20.13
CA GLU A 27 24.97 -24.65 20.21
C GLU A 27 25.55 -23.79 21.35
N LYS A 28 24.96 -22.62 21.59
CA LYS A 28 25.37 -21.70 22.66
C LYS A 28 24.99 -22.25 24.04
N ALA A 29 23.82 -22.86 24.14
CA ALA A 29 23.39 -23.53 25.36
C ALA A 29 24.33 -24.70 25.71
N LEU A 30 24.75 -25.46 24.70
CA LEU A 30 25.74 -26.53 24.86
C LEU A 30 27.09 -26.02 25.37
N MET A 31 27.60 -24.89 24.85
CA MET A 31 28.82 -24.27 25.37
C MET A 31 28.71 -23.97 26.88
N VAL A 32 27.57 -23.44 27.32
CA VAL A 32 27.33 -23.09 28.73
C VAL A 32 27.23 -24.34 29.60
N LEU A 33 26.51 -25.37 29.16
CA LEU A 33 26.40 -26.65 29.88
C LEU A 33 27.77 -27.32 30.05
N MET A 34 28.57 -27.40 28.98
CA MET A 34 29.92 -27.99 29.04
C MET A 34 30.86 -27.22 29.96
N SER A 35 30.75 -25.89 30.00
CA SER A 35 31.51 -25.04 30.92
C SER A 35 31.10 -25.25 32.38
N ALA A 36 29.81 -25.48 32.64
CA ALA A 36 29.30 -25.84 33.96
C ALA A 36 29.80 -27.23 34.40
N ASP A 37 29.94 -28.17 33.47
CA ASP A 37 30.54 -29.50 33.67
C ASP A 37 32.09 -29.45 33.71
N ARG A 38 32.67 -28.29 34.01
CA ARG A 38 34.11 -28.05 34.21
C ARG A 38 35.00 -28.26 32.97
N ARG A 39 34.44 -28.37 31.76
CA ARG A 39 35.25 -28.43 30.53
C ARG A 39 35.92 -27.09 30.25
N SER A 40 37.15 -27.17 29.76
CA SER A 40 37.92 -25.97 29.43
C SER A 40 37.45 -25.33 28.11
N VAL A 41 37.72 -24.03 27.91
CA VAL A 41 37.35 -23.34 26.65
C VAL A 41 38.02 -23.99 25.43
N SER A 42 39.26 -24.48 25.57
CA SER A 42 39.99 -25.19 24.51
C SER A 42 39.31 -26.52 24.16
N GLU A 43 38.90 -27.27 25.17
CA GLU A 43 38.18 -28.53 24.99
C GLU A 43 36.80 -28.32 24.32
N ILE A 44 36.03 -27.34 24.80
CA ILE A 44 34.73 -26.97 24.20
C ILE A 44 34.91 -26.53 22.74
N SER A 45 35.93 -25.70 22.47
CA SER A 45 36.22 -25.23 21.11
C SER A 45 36.54 -26.36 20.14
N ARG A 46 37.30 -27.38 20.59
CA ARG A 46 37.64 -28.57 19.81
C ARG A 46 36.42 -29.44 19.53
N LEU A 47 35.61 -29.70 20.56
CA LEU A 47 34.41 -30.53 20.46
C LEU A 47 33.34 -29.90 19.56
N LEU A 48 33.16 -28.58 19.63
CA LEU A 48 32.15 -27.85 18.84
C LEU A 48 32.69 -27.30 17.52
N ARG A 49 33.97 -27.51 17.20
CA ARG A 49 34.66 -26.96 16.01
C ARG A 49 34.44 -25.44 15.86
N ARG A 50 34.55 -24.71 16.97
CA ARG A 50 34.41 -23.24 17.01
C ARG A 50 35.70 -22.58 17.44
N HIS A 51 35.90 -21.32 17.04
CA HIS A 51 37.05 -20.56 17.51
C HIS A 51 36.96 -20.33 19.04
N PRO A 52 38.06 -20.47 19.81
CA PRO A 52 38.05 -20.27 21.26
C PRO A 52 37.52 -18.89 21.70
N HIS A 53 37.71 -17.87 20.87
CA HIS A 53 37.14 -16.53 21.10
C HIS A 53 35.61 -16.55 21.14
N THR A 54 34.97 -17.22 20.19
CA THR A 54 33.49 -17.33 20.11
C THR A 54 32.92 -18.02 21.34
N VAL A 55 33.55 -19.12 21.78
CA VAL A 55 33.16 -19.81 23.03
C VAL A 55 33.31 -18.86 24.21
N ARG A 56 34.45 -18.17 24.33
CA ARG A 56 34.69 -17.21 25.41
C ARG A 56 33.65 -16.08 25.43
N ASP A 57 33.28 -15.55 24.26
CA ASP A 57 32.29 -14.48 24.14
C ASP A 57 30.91 -14.93 24.63
N TRP A 58 30.45 -16.11 24.23
CA TRP A 58 29.15 -16.62 24.66
C TRP A 58 29.12 -16.94 26.15
N LEU A 59 30.19 -17.53 26.70
CA LEU A 59 30.30 -17.77 28.14
C LEU A 59 30.31 -16.46 28.94
N LYS A 60 31.03 -15.43 28.46
CA LYS A 60 31.00 -14.08 29.07
C LYS A 60 29.60 -13.45 29.00
N ARG A 61 28.92 -13.55 27.85
CA ARG A 61 27.56 -13.03 27.68
C ARG A 61 26.56 -13.70 28.61
N TYR A 62 26.64 -15.02 28.74
CA TYR A 62 25.84 -15.77 29.70
C TYR A 62 26.15 -15.35 31.14
N LYS A 63 27.44 -15.27 31.51
CA LYS A 63 27.83 -14.84 32.86
C LYS A 63 27.29 -13.45 33.22
N ASN A 64 27.23 -12.54 32.26
CA ASN A 64 26.80 -11.16 32.48
C ASN A 64 25.27 -10.97 32.45
N LYS A 65 24.54 -11.76 31.66
CA LYS A 65 23.11 -11.51 31.36
C LYS A 65 22.22 -12.75 31.48
N GLY A 66 22.74 -13.89 31.94
CA GLY A 66 22.04 -15.17 31.99
C GLY A 66 21.57 -15.64 30.61
N LEU A 67 20.43 -16.32 30.58
CA LEU A 67 19.78 -16.85 29.38
C LEU A 67 19.51 -15.77 28.30
N PRO A 68 19.02 -14.56 28.63
CA PRO A 68 18.91 -13.46 27.65
C PRO A 68 20.22 -13.10 26.93
N GLY A 69 21.37 -13.38 27.55
CA GLY A 69 22.68 -13.17 26.97
C GLY A 69 23.02 -14.08 25.79
N LEU A 70 22.32 -15.22 25.65
CA LEU A 70 22.50 -16.17 24.55
C LEU A 70 21.74 -15.76 23.29
N SER A 71 20.75 -14.87 23.41
CA SER A 71 20.00 -14.37 22.26
C SER A 71 20.92 -13.57 21.31
N ARG A 72 20.83 -13.86 20.00
CA ARG A 72 21.64 -13.18 18.99
C ARG A 72 21.12 -11.76 18.79
N LYS A 73 21.90 -10.78 19.22
CA LYS A 73 21.67 -9.38 18.84
C LYS A 73 22.31 -9.11 17.49
N PHE A 74 21.52 -8.63 16.55
CA PHE A 74 22.03 -8.05 15.31
C PHE A 74 22.46 -6.62 15.59
N SER A 75 23.58 -6.20 15.01
CA SER A 75 23.94 -4.78 15.03
C SER A 75 22.81 -4.00 14.34
N PRO A 76 22.45 -2.80 14.85
CA PRO A 76 21.36 -1.99 14.31
C PRO A 76 21.58 -1.52 12.86
N GLY A 77 22.73 -1.85 12.25
CA GLY A 77 23.12 -1.39 10.93
C GLY A 77 23.64 0.05 10.97
N ARG A 78 23.88 0.62 9.78
CA ARG A 78 24.28 2.02 9.63
C ARG A 78 23.09 2.92 10.00
N PRO A 79 23.28 3.94 10.87
CA PRO A 79 22.24 4.91 11.19
C PRO A 79 21.64 5.55 9.93
N ASP A 80 20.32 5.64 9.90
CA ASP A 80 19.56 5.95 8.70
C ASP A 80 19.07 7.41 8.61
N GLU A 81 19.93 8.35 8.96
CA GLU A 81 19.58 9.78 9.02
C GLU A 81 19.06 10.30 7.67
N LYS A 82 19.65 9.86 6.57
CA LYS A 82 19.27 10.30 5.23
C LYS A 82 17.90 9.76 4.83
N ARG A 83 17.59 8.47 5.04
CA ARG A 83 16.25 7.97 4.67
C ARG A 83 15.19 8.48 5.64
N GLN A 84 15.54 8.76 6.89
CA GLN A 84 14.60 9.38 7.83
C GLN A 84 14.18 10.78 7.36
N LYS A 85 15.15 11.64 6.99
CA LYS A 85 14.87 12.96 6.40
C LYS A 85 14.02 12.85 5.13
N VAL A 86 14.34 11.90 4.26
CA VAL A 86 13.56 11.63 3.04
C VAL A 86 12.13 11.20 3.38
N LYS A 87 11.96 10.32 4.36
CA LYS A 87 10.64 9.82 4.79
C LYS A 87 9.77 10.93 5.38
N GLU A 88 10.36 11.80 6.21
CA GLU A 88 9.68 12.96 6.78
C GLU A 88 9.24 13.93 5.68
N ARG A 89 10.14 14.24 4.74
CA ARG A 89 9.78 15.10 3.61
C ARG A 89 8.70 14.49 2.71
N ILE A 90 8.74 13.19 2.46
CA ILE A 90 7.68 12.49 1.72
C ILE A 90 6.33 12.62 2.45
N LYS A 91 6.33 12.52 3.78
CA LYS A 91 5.10 12.68 4.58
C LYS A 91 4.51 14.08 4.46
N GLU A 92 5.36 15.12 4.43
CA GLU A 92 4.94 16.51 4.25
C GLU A 92 4.33 16.74 2.85
N ILE A 93 5.04 16.36 1.78
CA ILE A 93 4.58 16.68 0.42
C ILE A 93 3.30 15.95 0.02
N LEU A 94 3.04 14.78 0.61
CA LEU A 94 1.84 14.00 0.33
C LEU A 94 0.59 14.55 1.05
N ALA A 95 0.73 15.57 1.90
CA ALA A 95 -0.41 16.23 2.53
C ALA A 95 -1.25 17.02 1.51
N ASP A 96 -0.61 17.60 0.49
CA ASP A 96 -1.24 18.42 -0.53
C ASP A 96 -1.00 17.84 -1.94
N PRO A 97 -1.88 18.11 -2.92
CA PRO A 97 -1.64 17.69 -4.29
C PRO A 97 -0.42 18.41 -4.90
N PRO A 98 0.24 17.83 -5.93
CA PRO A 98 1.40 18.46 -6.56
C PRO A 98 1.09 19.83 -7.18
N LEU A 99 -0.17 20.09 -7.54
CA LEU A 99 -0.65 21.40 -8.00
C LEU A 99 -0.35 22.52 -7.00
N SER A 100 -0.50 22.25 -5.69
CA SER A 100 -0.18 23.20 -4.61
C SER A 100 1.32 23.52 -4.52
N TYR A 101 2.18 22.69 -5.11
CA TYR A 101 3.62 22.88 -5.19
C TYR A 101 4.07 23.50 -6.52
N GLY A 102 3.13 23.91 -7.39
CA GLY A 102 3.39 24.51 -8.68
C GLY A 102 3.70 23.51 -9.80
N TYR A 103 3.38 22.23 -9.63
CA TYR A 103 3.47 21.22 -10.68
C TYR A 103 2.18 21.18 -11.51
N VAL A 104 2.27 20.74 -12.76
CA VAL A 104 1.10 20.58 -13.65
C VAL A 104 0.32 19.31 -13.31
N ASP A 105 0.97 18.32 -12.69
CA ASP A 105 0.37 17.04 -12.32
C ASP A 105 -0.59 17.16 -11.11
N ASN A 106 -1.73 16.49 -11.20
CA ASN A 106 -2.67 16.36 -10.08
C ASN A 106 -2.32 15.24 -9.09
N VAL A 107 -1.37 14.36 -9.45
CA VAL A 107 -1.05 13.15 -8.68
C VAL A 107 0.45 13.00 -8.49
N TRP A 108 0.86 12.65 -7.27
CA TRP A 108 2.26 12.38 -6.95
C TRP A 108 2.76 11.09 -7.61
N THR A 109 3.67 11.24 -8.58
CA THR A 109 4.44 10.12 -9.16
C THR A 109 5.75 9.91 -8.42
N VAL A 110 6.36 8.72 -8.53
CA VAL A 110 7.67 8.43 -7.92
C VAL A 110 8.75 9.38 -8.44
N ALA A 111 8.71 9.70 -9.74
CA ALA A 111 9.66 10.61 -10.36
C ALA A 111 9.49 12.04 -9.82
N LEU A 112 8.24 12.50 -9.68
CA LEU A 112 7.93 13.83 -9.16
C LEU A 112 8.34 13.97 -7.68
N ILE A 113 8.07 12.95 -6.87
CA ILE A 113 8.53 12.90 -5.47
C ILE A 113 10.07 12.94 -5.41
N ALA A 114 10.76 12.15 -6.23
CA ALA A 114 12.22 12.14 -6.25
C ALA A 114 12.81 13.49 -6.67
N PHE A 115 12.16 14.16 -7.62
CA PHE A 115 12.51 15.50 -8.06
C PHE A 115 12.31 16.53 -6.94
N GLU A 116 11.16 16.52 -6.28
CA GLU A 116 10.85 17.42 -5.17
C GLU A 116 11.83 17.23 -4.00
N ILE A 117 12.17 15.98 -3.65
CA ILE A 117 13.20 15.67 -2.64
C ILE A 117 14.57 16.24 -3.04
N LYS A 118 14.96 16.11 -4.31
CA LYS A 118 16.21 16.68 -4.80
C LYS A 118 16.19 18.21 -4.74
N LYS A 119 15.05 18.83 -5.02
CA LYS A 119 14.86 20.29 -4.96
C LYS A 119 14.97 20.80 -3.52
N SER A 120 14.24 20.19 -2.59
CA SER A 120 14.12 20.65 -1.20
C SER A 120 15.31 20.25 -0.31
N LEU A 121 15.73 18.98 -0.35
CA LEU A 121 16.77 18.43 0.52
C LEU A 121 18.15 18.39 -0.12
N LYS A 122 18.28 18.74 -1.40
CA LYS A 122 19.53 18.59 -2.20
C LYS A 122 20.09 17.16 -2.18
N LEU A 123 19.22 16.17 -1.92
CA LEU A 123 19.57 14.75 -1.88
C LEU A 123 19.09 14.05 -3.15
N LYS A 124 19.98 13.33 -3.82
CA LYS A 124 19.59 12.43 -4.91
C LYS A 124 19.09 11.12 -4.30
N VAL A 125 17.83 10.78 -4.58
CA VAL A 125 17.21 9.51 -4.15
C VAL A 125 16.83 8.68 -5.38
N SER A 126 16.98 7.36 -5.27
CA SER A 126 16.47 6.45 -6.30
C SER A 126 14.96 6.27 -6.18
N GLY A 127 14.30 5.95 -7.29
CA GLY A 127 12.87 5.63 -7.28
C GLY A 127 12.52 4.49 -6.31
N ASP A 128 13.40 3.51 -6.15
CA ASP A 128 13.21 2.41 -5.18
C ASP A 128 13.28 2.86 -3.72
N THR A 129 14.06 3.91 -3.43
CA THR A 129 14.12 4.50 -2.09
C THR A 129 12.80 5.18 -1.78
N VAL A 130 12.26 5.93 -2.75
CA VAL A 130 10.94 6.57 -2.65
C VAL A 130 9.83 5.52 -2.50
N LYS A 131 9.80 4.49 -3.35
CA LYS A 131 8.82 3.38 -3.25
C LYS A 131 8.86 2.69 -1.89
N ARG A 132 10.07 2.41 -1.35
CA ARG A 132 10.22 1.82 -0.01
C ARG A 132 9.70 2.75 1.08
N ALA A 133 10.01 4.04 1.00
CA ALA A 133 9.52 5.03 1.95
C ALA A 133 7.98 5.14 1.92
N LEU A 134 7.39 5.18 0.72
CA LEU A 134 5.94 5.19 0.52
C LEU A 134 5.27 3.95 1.13
N LYS A 135 5.80 2.75 0.86
CA LYS A 135 5.29 1.50 1.48
C LYS A 135 5.40 1.54 3.01
N ASN A 136 6.53 2.02 3.54
CA ASN A 136 6.74 2.15 4.99
C ASN A 136 5.82 3.19 5.65
N LEU A 137 5.33 4.17 4.87
CA LEU A 137 4.33 5.15 5.30
C LEU A 137 2.88 4.63 5.12
N GLY A 138 2.70 3.41 4.62
CA GLY A 138 1.38 2.82 4.39
C GLY A 138 0.71 3.27 3.11
N TYR A 139 1.45 3.78 2.12
CA TYR A 139 0.91 4.10 0.80
C TYR A 139 0.94 2.88 -0.13
N SER A 140 -0.03 2.85 -1.04
CA SER A 140 -0.19 1.83 -2.08
C SER A 140 -0.41 2.49 -3.43
N TYR A 141 0.12 1.87 -4.48
CA TYR A 141 -0.08 2.33 -5.84
C TYR A 141 -1.43 1.79 -6.35
N LYS A 142 -2.39 2.68 -6.60
CA LYS A 142 -3.76 2.34 -6.97
C LYS A 142 -4.29 3.30 -8.03
N ARG A 143 -5.29 2.84 -8.81
CA ARG A 143 -6.12 3.73 -9.62
C ARG A 143 -7.34 4.16 -8.78
N PRO A 144 -7.65 5.46 -8.67
CA PRO A 144 -8.91 5.92 -8.10
C PRO A 144 -10.11 5.35 -8.87
N SER A 145 -11.23 5.16 -8.18
CA SER A 145 -12.49 4.88 -8.85
C SER A 145 -13.27 6.17 -9.04
N LYS A 146 -13.98 6.30 -10.17
CA LYS A 146 -15.01 7.33 -10.30
C LYS A 146 -16.13 7.02 -9.30
N SER A 147 -16.54 8.03 -8.55
CA SER A 147 -17.73 7.96 -7.71
C SER A 147 -18.96 8.30 -8.53
N PRO A 148 -20.15 7.76 -8.20
CA PRO A 148 -21.40 8.33 -8.69
C PRO A 148 -21.45 9.83 -8.38
N PRO A 149 -21.96 10.67 -9.29
CA PRO A 149 -22.18 12.08 -9.00
C PRO A 149 -23.01 12.29 -7.74
N ALA A 150 -22.80 13.39 -7.01
CA ALA A 150 -23.53 13.69 -5.77
C ALA A 150 -25.06 13.71 -5.92
N LYS A 151 -25.56 14.00 -7.14
CA LYS A 151 -27.00 14.01 -7.49
C LYS A 151 -27.47 12.73 -8.17
N ALA A 152 -26.69 11.65 -8.15
CA ALA A 152 -27.11 10.39 -8.75
C ALA A 152 -28.30 9.81 -7.98
N PRO A 153 -29.38 9.38 -8.66
CA PRO A 153 -30.53 8.77 -7.99
C PRO A 153 -30.11 7.51 -7.26
N SER A 154 -30.75 7.26 -6.11
CA SER A 154 -30.44 6.13 -5.26
C SER A 154 -30.70 4.81 -5.98
N ARG A 155 -30.14 3.71 -5.45
CA ARG A 155 -30.38 2.38 -6.03
C ARG A 155 -31.87 2.03 -6.01
N GLU A 156 -32.58 2.41 -4.94
CA GLU A 156 -34.01 2.15 -4.77
C GLU A 156 -34.85 2.94 -5.77
N GLU A 157 -34.53 4.23 -5.97
CA GLU A 157 -35.22 5.09 -6.95
C GLU A 157 -35.07 4.55 -8.37
N LYS A 158 -33.88 4.06 -8.73
CA LYS A 158 -33.64 3.43 -10.04
C LYS A 158 -34.50 2.18 -10.24
N VAL A 159 -34.56 1.30 -9.24
CA VAL A 159 -35.35 0.06 -9.31
C VAL A 159 -36.84 0.37 -9.40
N ALA A 160 -37.35 1.31 -8.60
CA ALA A 160 -38.74 1.73 -8.67
C ALA A 160 -39.10 2.28 -10.06
N ARG A 161 -38.22 3.09 -10.66
CA ARG A 161 -38.42 3.65 -12.00
C ARG A 161 -38.44 2.57 -13.08
N ILE A 162 -37.55 1.57 -12.98
CA ILE A 162 -37.51 0.42 -13.90
C ILE A 162 -38.80 -0.39 -13.79
N ASN A 163 -39.23 -0.74 -12.58
CA ASN A 163 -40.44 -1.53 -12.35
C ASN A 163 -41.68 -0.83 -12.94
N LYS A 164 -41.81 0.48 -12.72
CA LYS A 164 -42.89 1.29 -13.31
C LYS A 164 -42.87 1.26 -14.85
N MET A 165 -41.69 1.29 -15.45
CA MET A 165 -41.52 1.20 -16.91
C MET A 165 -41.92 -0.19 -17.42
N VAL A 166 -41.50 -1.25 -16.73
CA VAL A 166 -41.83 -2.64 -17.06
C VAL A 166 -43.34 -2.89 -16.98
N GLU A 167 -44.01 -2.41 -15.94
CA GLU A 167 -45.47 -2.51 -15.81
C GLU A 167 -46.20 -1.83 -16.97
N LYS A 168 -45.74 -0.63 -17.36
CA LYS A 168 -46.31 0.11 -18.49
C LYS A 168 -46.09 -0.60 -19.83
N ILE A 169 -44.94 -1.24 -20.02
CA ILE A 169 -44.66 -2.04 -21.23
C ILE A 169 -45.54 -3.29 -21.25
N LYS A 170 -45.70 -3.99 -20.11
CA LYS A 170 -46.56 -5.18 -20.02
C LYS A 170 -48.02 -4.87 -20.37
N SER A 171 -48.57 -3.75 -19.91
CA SER A 171 -49.96 -3.41 -20.23
C SER A 171 -50.18 -3.12 -21.72
N ILE A 172 -49.19 -2.53 -22.40
CA ILE A 172 -49.23 -2.24 -23.84
C ILE A 172 -49.04 -3.52 -24.67
N ALA A 173 -48.12 -4.40 -24.25
CA ALA A 173 -47.82 -5.65 -24.93
C ALA A 173 -48.97 -6.67 -24.90
N ILE A 174 -49.90 -6.56 -23.96
CA ILE A 174 -51.11 -7.42 -23.91
C ILE A 174 -52.15 -7.00 -24.97
N GLN A 175 -52.17 -5.72 -25.36
CA GLN A 175 -53.23 -5.18 -26.21
C GLN A 175 -52.93 -5.26 -27.72
N LYS A 176 -51.65 -5.22 -28.10
CA LYS A 176 -51.20 -5.23 -29.49
C LYS A 176 -49.81 -5.85 -29.60
N ASP A 177 -49.47 -6.30 -30.81
CA ASP A 177 -48.08 -6.61 -31.17
C ASP A 177 -47.22 -5.37 -30.91
N CYS A 178 -46.18 -5.54 -30.08
CA CYS A 178 -45.38 -4.46 -29.55
C CYS A 178 -43.91 -4.71 -29.82
N GLU A 179 -43.32 -3.87 -30.68
CA GLU A 179 -41.88 -3.86 -30.94
C GLU A 179 -41.19 -2.87 -30.01
N ILE A 180 -40.14 -3.33 -29.32
CA ILE A 180 -39.39 -2.53 -28.36
C ILE A 180 -38.05 -2.16 -28.97
N PHE A 181 -37.85 -0.87 -29.22
CA PHE A 181 -36.57 -0.33 -29.66
C PHE A 181 -35.82 0.25 -28.45
N ALA A 182 -34.56 -0.16 -28.29
CA ALA A 182 -33.65 0.43 -27.31
C ALA A 182 -32.68 1.35 -28.05
N LEU A 183 -32.70 2.62 -27.68
CA LEU A 183 -31.72 3.61 -28.14
C LEU A 183 -30.84 3.99 -26.96
N ASP A 184 -29.53 4.04 -27.18
CA ASP A 184 -28.57 4.53 -26.19
C ASP A 184 -27.73 5.64 -26.80
N GLU A 185 -27.43 6.66 -26.01
CA GLU A 185 -26.59 7.78 -26.42
C GLU A 185 -25.19 7.57 -25.88
N SER A 186 -24.21 7.52 -26.78
CA SER A 186 -22.80 7.51 -26.40
C SER A 186 -22.27 8.94 -26.37
N HIS A 187 -21.71 9.35 -25.23
CA HIS A 187 -21.06 10.65 -25.09
C HIS A 187 -19.54 10.52 -25.16
N PHE A 188 -18.89 11.44 -25.88
CA PHE A 188 -17.42 11.58 -25.84
C PHE A 188 -17.01 12.32 -24.58
N SER A 189 -16.45 11.59 -23.61
CA SER A 189 -15.99 12.20 -22.37
C SER A 189 -14.75 13.07 -22.61
N THR A 190 -14.83 14.34 -22.20
CA THR A 190 -13.69 15.26 -22.12
C THR A 190 -12.97 15.20 -20.77
N GLU A 191 -13.43 14.33 -19.86
CA GLU A 191 -12.81 14.15 -18.55
C GLU A 191 -11.43 13.47 -18.74
N PRO A 192 -10.37 13.98 -18.11
CA PRO A 192 -9.08 13.32 -18.17
C PRO A 192 -9.17 11.92 -17.57
N TYR A 193 -8.41 10.98 -18.15
CA TYR A 193 -8.34 9.62 -17.62
C TYR A 193 -7.80 9.62 -16.20
N LEU A 194 -8.43 8.82 -15.32
CA LEU A 194 -7.90 8.58 -13.98
C LEU A 194 -6.56 7.85 -14.07
N VAL A 195 -5.50 8.57 -13.74
CA VAL A 195 -4.13 8.04 -13.67
C VAL A 195 -3.90 7.29 -12.37
N GLN A 196 -3.03 6.29 -12.42
CA GLN A 196 -2.60 5.56 -11.23
C GLN A 196 -1.68 6.44 -10.37
N GLY A 197 -1.88 6.39 -9.06
CA GLY A 197 -1.18 7.23 -8.09
C GLY A 197 -0.85 6.51 -6.78
N TRP A 198 -0.08 7.19 -5.93
CA TRP A 198 0.20 6.71 -4.58
C TRP A 198 -0.83 7.27 -3.61
N PHE A 199 -1.56 6.37 -2.95
CA PHE A 199 -2.61 6.73 -2.00
C PHE A 199 -2.44 5.95 -0.70
N LEU A 200 -2.84 6.54 0.42
CA LEU A 200 -2.88 5.85 1.71
C LEU A 200 -3.66 4.54 1.58
N LYS A 201 -3.19 3.49 2.23
CA LYS A 201 -3.83 2.17 2.27
C LYS A 201 -5.11 2.24 3.12
N ARG A 202 -6.10 2.94 2.61
CA ARG A 202 -7.52 2.94 3.04
C ARG A 202 -8.36 2.41 1.87
N TRP A 203 -9.69 2.49 2.00
CA TRP A 203 -10.66 2.30 0.90
C TRP A 203 -10.20 3.00 -0.39
N PRO A 204 -10.54 2.49 -1.58
CA PRO A 204 -10.07 3.05 -2.83
C PRO A 204 -10.34 4.57 -2.83
N PRO A 205 -9.31 5.39 -3.10
CA PRO A 205 -9.48 6.83 -3.14
C PRO A 205 -10.56 7.15 -4.17
N GLN A 206 -11.57 7.88 -3.73
CA GLN A 206 -12.61 8.40 -4.60
C GLN A 206 -12.11 9.69 -5.21
N ASP A 207 -12.32 9.84 -6.51
CA ASP A 207 -12.18 11.14 -7.14
C ASP A 207 -13.31 12.04 -6.64
N MET A 208 -12.93 13.13 -5.96
CA MET A 208 -13.83 14.12 -5.37
C MET A 208 -13.88 15.41 -6.19
N LEU A 209 -13.26 15.41 -7.39
CA LEU A 209 -13.32 16.57 -8.28
C LEU A 209 -14.77 16.81 -8.70
N GLU A 210 -15.37 17.86 -8.14
CA GLU A 210 -16.64 18.41 -8.61
C GLU A 210 -16.41 19.12 -9.93
N PHE A 211 -16.59 18.41 -11.05
CA PHE A 211 -16.58 19.04 -12.35
C PHE A 211 -17.83 19.90 -12.55
N GLN A 212 -17.64 21.09 -13.14
CA GLN A 212 -18.72 22.03 -13.46
C GLN A 212 -19.81 21.36 -14.31
N LYS A 213 -21.03 21.91 -14.19
CA LYS A 213 -22.26 21.48 -14.88
C LYS A 213 -21.98 21.10 -16.34
N ARG A 214 -22.27 19.84 -16.68
CA ARG A 214 -22.21 19.32 -18.05
C ARG A 214 -23.21 20.07 -18.93
N LYS A 215 -22.81 20.45 -20.14
CA LYS A 215 -23.74 20.85 -21.20
C LYS A 215 -24.26 19.57 -21.87
N SER A 216 -25.57 19.37 -21.84
CA SER A 216 -26.23 18.30 -22.59
C SER A 216 -26.38 18.75 -24.04
N HIS A 217 -25.83 17.99 -24.98
CA HIS A 217 -26.13 18.11 -26.40
C HIS A 217 -27.28 17.14 -26.69
N ILE A 218 -28.39 17.64 -27.23
CA ILE A 218 -29.51 16.80 -27.65
C ILE A 218 -29.37 16.59 -29.16
N LEU A 219 -29.23 15.33 -29.57
CA LEU A 219 -29.13 14.92 -30.97
C LEU A 219 -30.44 14.23 -31.36
N TRP A 220 -31.12 14.77 -32.37
CA TRP A 220 -32.31 14.16 -32.94
C TRP A 220 -31.94 13.53 -34.29
N MET A 221 -32.51 12.37 -34.59
CA MET A 221 -32.45 11.77 -35.93
C MET A 221 -33.87 11.62 -36.46
N LEU A 222 -34.18 12.34 -37.53
CA LEU A 222 -35.42 12.17 -38.28
C LEU A 222 -35.15 11.26 -39.48
N GLU A 223 -35.87 10.13 -39.54
CA GLU A 223 -35.82 9.22 -40.68
C GLU A 223 -37.13 9.34 -41.48
N PHE A 224 -37.00 9.69 -42.77
CA PHE A 224 -38.12 9.71 -43.70
C PHE A 224 -37.70 9.07 -45.03
N LYS A 225 -38.34 7.95 -45.37
CA LYS A 225 -37.99 7.09 -46.52
C LYS A 225 -36.50 6.68 -46.48
N ASN A 226 -35.69 7.12 -47.44
CA ASN A 226 -34.25 6.82 -47.52
C ASN A 226 -33.36 7.95 -46.98
N THR A 227 -33.95 8.97 -46.35
CA THR A 227 -33.24 10.15 -45.90
C THR A 227 -33.19 10.18 -44.38
N LYS A 228 -31.97 10.30 -43.84
CA LYS A 228 -31.71 10.51 -42.40
C LYS A 228 -31.21 11.94 -42.21
N ILE A 229 -31.93 12.70 -41.40
CA ILE A 229 -31.58 14.09 -41.06
C ILE A 229 -31.18 14.10 -39.59
N LEU A 230 -29.94 14.51 -39.31
CA LEU A 230 -29.43 14.72 -37.96
C LEU A 230 -29.64 16.18 -37.57
N LEU A 231 -30.29 16.44 -36.44
CA LEU A 231 -30.51 17.77 -35.88
C LEU A 231 -29.79 17.88 -34.54
N GLU A 232 -28.90 18.86 -34.42
CA GLU A 232 -28.23 19.19 -33.16
C GLU A 232 -28.86 20.46 -32.58
N GLU A 233 -29.36 20.39 -31.35
CA GLU A 233 -29.79 21.57 -30.60
C GLU A 233 -28.64 22.04 -29.68
N VAL A 234 -28.01 23.17 -30.01
CA VAL A 234 -26.94 23.78 -29.22
C VAL A 234 -27.48 24.98 -28.44
N SER A 235 -27.70 24.82 -27.14
CA SER A 235 -28.04 25.95 -26.25
C SER A 235 -26.76 26.67 -25.80
N GLN A 236 -26.46 27.81 -26.45
CA GLN A 236 -25.41 28.72 -25.98
C GLN A 236 -25.92 29.51 -24.78
N GLY A 237 -25.55 29.11 -23.56
CA GLY A 237 -25.76 29.94 -22.38
C GLY A 237 -25.01 31.27 -22.52
N GLN A 238 -25.71 32.40 -22.35
CA GLN A 238 -25.11 33.74 -22.28
C GLN A 238 -23.93 33.71 -21.29
N GLN A 239 -22.74 34.07 -21.79
CA GLN A 239 -21.60 34.37 -20.92
C GLN A 239 -21.92 35.67 -20.15
N PRO A 240 -21.48 35.79 -18.88
CA PRO A 240 -21.67 36.99 -18.08
C PRO A 240 -20.98 38.21 -18.70
#